data_AF-A0A5P9QFL9-F1
#
_entry.id   AF-A0A5P9QFL9-F1
#
_cell.length_a   1.000
_cell.length_b   1.000
_cell.length_c   1.000
_cell.angle_alpha   90.00
_cell.angle_beta   90.00
_cell.angle_gamma   90.00
#
_symmetry.space_group_name_H-M   'P 1'
#
loop_
_entity.id
_entity.type
_entity.pdbx_description
1 polymer ?
#
loop_
_entity_poly.entity_id
_entity_poly.type
_entity_poly.pdbx_seq_one_letter_code
_entity_poly.pdbx_strand_id
1 'polypeptide(L)'
;MSDDADETAGNLDGSGYSYSLQALASVGVVPGKAIPGGYGGLVFPDVAADEPDAVSAAGQTVALSGSGTSLALLATGTNGEQKGDLTITYTDGTTSTATVDVNDWYSNKAVAGSVLVATTPYWNRPADSGYSRDTKVSLYATTVPVTAGKTIAYVTFPDVPRLHVFAANVTG
;
A
#
# COMPACT_ATOMS: atom_id res chain seq x y z
N MET A 1 -7.92 4.90 5.56
CA MET A 1 -8.30 6.23 5.05
C MET A 1 -9.41 6.80 5.93
N SER A 2 -9.66 8.10 5.91
CA SER A 2 -10.78 8.72 6.66
C SER A 2 -11.66 9.62 5.79
N ASP A 3 -12.88 9.89 6.25
CA ASP A 3 -13.79 10.84 5.61
C ASP A 3 -13.40 12.29 5.91
N ASP A 4 -13.57 13.21 4.96
CA ASP A 4 -13.39 14.66 5.19
C ASP A 4 -14.32 15.22 6.29
N ALA A 5 -15.46 14.57 6.55
CA ALA A 5 -16.36 14.93 7.64
C ALA A 5 -15.86 14.46 9.02
N ASP A 6 -14.91 13.52 9.06
CA ASP A 6 -14.22 13.04 10.27
C ASP A 6 -12.73 12.83 10.00
N GLU A 7 -12.00 13.93 9.78
CA GLU A 7 -10.57 13.88 9.45
C GLU A 7 -9.72 13.17 10.53
N THR A 8 -10.26 13.00 11.75
CA THR A 8 -9.56 12.43 12.91
C THR A 8 -9.69 10.92 13.06
N ALA A 9 -10.57 10.27 12.30
CA ALA A 9 -10.80 8.84 12.40
C ALA A 9 -9.61 8.01 11.86
N GLY A 10 -8.79 8.59 10.97
CA GLY A 10 -7.65 7.91 10.36
C GLY A 10 -6.32 8.15 11.10
N ASN A 11 -5.44 7.15 11.09
CA ASN A 11 -4.12 7.25 11.73
C ASN A 11 -3.05 6.41 11.02
N LEU A 12 -2.79 6.71 9.74
CA LEU A 12 -1.84 5.95 8.92
C LEU A 12 -0.39 6.07 9.44
N ASP A 13 0.02 7.27 9.85
CA ASP A 13 1.41 7.57 10.22
C ASP A 13 1.70 7.47 11.74
N GLY A 14 0.68 7.10 12.53
CA GLY A 14 0.75 7.04 13.99
C GLY A 14 0.53 8.38 14.70
N SER A 15 0.38 9.49 13.97
CA SER A 15 0.19 10.84 14.50
C SER A 15 -1.18 11.45 14.16
N GLY A 16 -2.11 10.64 13.66
CA GLY A 16 -3.48 11.03 13.30
C GLY A 16 -3.64 11.56 11.88
N TYR A 17 -2.63 11.41 11.02
CA TYR A 17 -2.75 11.77 9.61
C TYR A 17 -3.16 10.55 8.79
N SER A 18 -3.96 10.78 7.75
CA SER A 18 -4.41 9.72 6.86
C SER A 18 -4.74 10.23 5.47
N TYR A 19 -4.88 9.32 4.50
CA TYR A 19 -5.50 9.68 3.23
C TYR A 19 -6.97 10.06 3.46
N SER A 20 -7.39 11.18 2.86
CA SER A 20 -8.81 11.51 2.69
C SER A 20 -9.43 10.62 1.63
N LEU A 21 -10.59 10.03 1.93
CA LEU A 21 -11.39 9.26 0.97
C LEU A 21 -11.76 10.12 -0.24
N GLN A 22 -12.20 11.36 -0.01
CA GLN A 22 -12.61 12.29 -1.06
C GLN A 22 -11.41 12.72 -1.92
N ALA A 23 -10.25 12.96 -1.32
CA ALA A 23 -9.02 13.30 -2.03
C ALA A 23 -8.53 12.13 -2.89
N LEU A 24 -8.57 10.90 -2.38
CA LEU A 24 -8.27 9.67 -3.15
C LEU A 24 -9.21 9.51 -4.35
N ALA A 25 -10.52 9.68 -4.13
CA ALA A 25 -11.51 9.57 -5.19
C ALA A 25 -11.29 10.60 -6.30
N SER A 26 -10.87 11.83 -5.95
CA SER A 26 -10.58 12.90 -6.93
C SER A 26 -9.42 12.56 -7.88
N VAL A 27 -8.54 11.63 -7.50
CA VAL A 27 -7.42 11.14 -8.31
C VAL A 27 -7.66 9.73 -8.85
N GLY A 28 -8.90 9.24 -8.78
CA GLY A 28 -9.34 7.96 -9.33
C GLY A 28 -9.06 6.74 -8.46
N VAL A 29 -8.56 6.92 -7.23
CA VAL A 29 -8.42 5.83 -6.26
C VAL A 29 -9.72 5.73 -5.47
N VAL A 30 -10.53 4.71 -5.76
CA VAL A 30 -11.87 4.54 -5.20
C VAL A 30 -11.99 3.14 -4.59
N PRO A 31 -12.60 2.99 -3.40
CA PRO A 31 -12.82 1.68 -2.78
C PRO A 31 -13.47 0.67 -3.72
N GLY A 32 -12.93 -0.54 -3.75
CA GLY A 32 -13.39 -1.64 -4.60
C GLY A 32 -13.17 -1.44 -6.10
N LYS A 33 -12.43 -0.41 -6.53
CA LYS A 33 -12.12 -0.14 -7.94
C LYS A 33 -10.67 -0.43 -8.27
N ALA A 34 -10.43 -0.73 -9.55
CA ALA A 34 -9.09 -0.89 -10.07
C ALA A 34 -8.28 0.39 -9.90
N ILE A 35 -7.01 0.24 -9.54
CA ILE A 35 -6.09 1.37 -9.39
C ILE A 35 -5.87 2.03 -10.76
N PRO A 36 -5.88 3.38 -10.84
CA PRO A 36 -5.55 4.10 -12.08
C PRO A 36 -4.22 3.64 -12.65
N GLY A 37 -4.12 3.44 -13.97
CA GLY A 37 -2.90 2.90 -14.59
C GLY A 37 -2.74 1.38 -14.49
N GLY A 38 -3.65 0.68 -13.82
CA GLY A 38 -3.76 -0.78 -13.80
C GLY A 38 -2.79 -1.47 -12.85
N TYR A 39 -1.49 -1.15 -12.89
CA TYR A 39 -0.42 -1.64 -12.00
C TYR A 39 -0.61 -3.08 -11.51
N GLY A 40 -0.60 -4.05 -12.43
CA GLY A 40 -0.81 -5.46 -12.07
C GLY A 40 -2.25 -5.80 -11.67
N GLY A 41 -3.24 -5.07 -12.19
CA GLY A 41 -4.66 -5.30 -11.90
C GLY A 41 -5.04 -5.07 -10.44
N LEU A 42 -4.25 -4.28 -9.70
CA LEU A 42 -4.53 -3.97 -8.30
C LEU A 42 -5.90 -3.30 -8.16
N VAL A 43 -6.62 -3.68 -7.11
CA VAL A 43 -7.92 -3.11 -6.72
C VAL A 43 -7.76 -2.48 -5.34
N PHE A 44 -8.19 -1.24 -5.17
CA PHE A 44 -8.15 -0.60 -3.86
C PHE A 44 -9.12 -1.31 -2.91
N PRO A 45 -8.80 -1.47 -1.61
CA PRO A 45 -9.68 -2.13 -0.64
C PRO A 45 -11.12 -1.64 -0.69
N ASP A 46 -12.06 -2.58 -0.69
CA ASP A 46 -13.50 -2.29 -0.69
C ASP A 46 -14.00 -2.18 0.76
N VAL A 47 -13.58 -1.09 1.41
CA VAL A 47 -13.98 -0.76 2.78
C VAL A 47 -14.55 0.66 2.81
N ALA A 48 -15.43 0.91 3.78
CA ALA A 48 -15.96 2.25 4.01
C ALA A 48 -14.86 3.21 4.50
N ALA A 49 -15.16 4.51 4.52
CA ALA A 49 -14.33 5.46 5.26
C ALA A 49 -14.18 5.01 6.72
N ASP A 50 -13.06 5.39 7.34
CA ASP A 50 -12.80 5.21 8.78
C ASP A 50 -12.60 3.75 9.23
N GLU A 51 -12.74 2.80 8.31
CA GLU A 51 -12.40 1.39 8.51
C GLU A 51 -10.95 1.10 8.10
N PRO A 52 -10.31 0.08 8.69
CA PRO A 52 -8.97 -0.35 8.28
C PRO A 52 -8.90 -0.75 6.81
N ASP A 53 -8.04 -0.07 6.05
CA ASP A 53 -7.82 -0.26 4.60
C ASP A 53 -6.38 -0.66 4.26
N ALA A 54 -5.52 -0.84 5.26
CA ALA A 54 -4.13 -1.23 5.05
C ALA A 54 -3.65 -2.17 6.16
N VAL A 55 -2.65 -2.96 5.81
CA VAL A 55 -1.89 -3.78 6.75
C VAL A 55 -0.51 -3.17 6.92
N SER A 56 -0.11 -2.88 8.15
CA SER A 56 1.28 -2.57 8.48
C SER A 56 2.15 -3.83 8.44
N ALA A 57 3.30 -3.77 7.80
CA ALA A 57 4.23 -4.90 7.71
C ALA A 57 4.95 -5.13 9.05
N ALA A 58 4.50 -6.10 9.84
CA ALA A 58 5.01 -6.40 11.18
C ALA A 58 5.47 -7.87 11.29
N GLY A 59 6.01 -8.44 10.19
CA GLY A 59 6.48 -9.83 10.15
C GLY A 59 5.38 -10.89 9.99
N GLN A 60 4.12 -10.49 9.85
CA GLN A 60 3.00 -11.42 9.73
C GLN A 60 2.95 -12.15 8.38
N THR A 61 2.28 -13.31 8.40
CA THR A 61 1.86 -14.02 7.20
C THR A 61 0.48 -13.57 6.75
N VAL A 62 0.30 -13.39 5.45
CA VAL A 62 -0.98 -13.11 4.81
C VAL A 62 -1.24 -14.18 3.76
N ALA A 63 -2.40 -14.84 3.88
CA ALA A 63 -2.83 -15.82 2.91
C ALA A 63 -3.07 -15.12 1.56
N LEU A 64 -2.40 -15.61 0.52
CA LEU A 64 -2.53 -15.10 -0.84
C LEU A 64 -2.33 -16.27 -1.79
N SER A 65 -3.39 -16.67 -2.46
CA SER A 65 -3.34 -17.75 -3.45
C SER A 65 -3.28 -17.18 -4.86
N GLY A 66 -2.42 -17.73 -5.70
CA GLY A 66 -2.35 -17.38 -7.11
C GLY A 66 -1.09 -17.92 -7.76
N SER A 67 -1.09 -18.00 -9.08
CA SER A 67 0.09 -18.35 -9.87
C SER A 67 0.32 -17.28 -10.92
N GLY A 68 1.59 -17.09 -11.25
CA GLY A 68 2.02 -16.12 -12.26
C GLY A 68 3.52 -15.86 -12.14
N THR A 69 3.98 -14.76 -12.73
CA THR A 69 5.41 -14.38 -12.68
C THR A 69 5.71 -13.19 -11.78
N SER A 70 4.67 -12.54 -11.23
CA SER A 70 4.83 -11.31 -10.47
C SER A 70 3.76 -11.15 -9.41
N LEU A 71 4.14 -10.57 -8.26
CA LEU A 71 3.26 -10.13 -7.19
C LEU A 71 3.34 -8.61 -7.14
N ALA A 72 2.26 -7.94 -7.55
CA ALA A 72 2.12 -6.50 -7.45
C ALA A 72 1.58 -6.12 -6.07
N LEU A 73 2.06 -5.03 -5.50
CA LEU A 73 1.64 -4.48 -4.22
C LEU A 73 1.32 -2.98 -4.39
N LEU A 74 0.20 -2.53 -3.82
CA LEU A 74 -0.07 -1.11 -3.57
C LEU A 74 0.36 -0.80 -2.14
N ALA A 75 1.28 0.15 -1.97
CA ALA A 75 1.87 0.42 -0.67
C ALA A 75 2.34 1.87 -0.52
N THR A 76 2.61 2.26 0.73
CA THR A 76 3.31 3.50 1.03
C THR A 76 4.15 3.37 2.30
N GLY A 77 5.21 4.17 2.38
CA GLY A 77 5.97 4.36 3.61
C GLY A 77 5.43 5.55 4.43
N THR A 78 5.62 5.50 5.74
CA THR A 78 5.42 6.64 6.64
C THR A 78 6.68 6.89 7.46
N ASN A 79 6.97 8.15 7.77
CA ASN A 79 8.15 8.56 8.55
C ASN A 79 9.48 8.07 7.92
N GLY A 80 9.58 8.15 6.59
CA GLY A 80 10.76 7.79 5.79
C GLY A 80 10.50 6.70 4.75
N GLU A 81 11.47 6.52 3.85
CA GLU A 81 11.53 5.37 2.93
C GLU A 81 11.51 4.05 3.73
N GLN A 82 10.71 3.09 3.26
CA GLN A 82 10.52 1.80 3.93
C GLN A 82 10.95 0.66 3.01
N LYS A 83 11.85 -0.17 3.52
CA LYS A 83 12.49 -1.24 2.76
C LYS A 83 12.63 -2.50 3.60
N GLY A 84 12.25 -3.64 3.04
CA GLY A 84 12.39 -4.92 3.73
C GLY A 84 12.14 -6.12 2.83
N ASP A 85 12.60 -7.28 3.28
CA ASP A 85 12.49 -8.52 2.52
C ASP A 85 11.15 -9.22 2.76
N LEU A 86 10.42 -9.42 1.67
CA LEU A 86 9.18 -10.17 1.61
C LEU A 86 9.48 -11.61 1.18
N THR A 87 8.91 -12.58 1.88
CA THR A 87 9.07 -14.01 1.56
C THR A 87 7.77 -14.56 0.99
N ILE A 88 7.84 -15.15 -0.19
CA ILE A 88 6.74 -15.87 -0.83
C ILE A 88 6.91 -17.35 -0.50
N THR A 89 5.90 -17.95 0.12
CA THR A 89 5.85 -19.41 0.31
C THR A 89 4.90 -20.03 -0.69
N TYR A 90 5.36 -21.08 -1.37
CA TYR A 90 4.61 -21.78 -2.39
C TYR A 90 3.90 -23.02 -1.82
N THR A 91 2.88 -23.51 -2.52
CA THR A 91 2.10 -24.69 -2.11
C THR A 91 2.91 -25.99 -2.07
N ASP A 92 4.09 -26.03 -2.71
CA ASP A 92 5.03 -27.15 -2.65
C ASP A 92 6.00 -27.09 -1.44
N GLY A 93 5.85 -26.07 -0.58
CA GLY A 93 6.68 -25.83 0.60
C GLY A 93 8.00 -25.10 0.35
N THR A 94 8.33 -24.81 -0.91
CA THR A 94 9.51 -23.98 -1.23
C THR A 94 9.21 -22.50 -1.03
N THR A 95 10.26 -21.66 -1.01
CA THR A 95 10.14 -20.22 -0.84
C THR A 95 11.00 -19.44 -1.84
N SER A 96 10.65 -18.16 -2.03
CA SER A 96 11.53 -17.15 -2.65
C SER A 96 11.43 -15.85 -1.87
N THR A 97 12.49 -15.04 -1.91
CA THR A 97 12.55 -13.75 -1.22
C THR A 97 12.82 -12.63 -2.21
N ALA A 98 12.20 -11.48 -1.97
CA ALA A 98 12.42 -10.26 -2.74
C ALA A 98 12.26 -9.04 -1.84
N THR A 99 13.05 -8.00 -2.11
CA THR A 99 12.98 -6.75 -1.36
C THR A 99 11.83 -5.89 -1.88
N VAL A 100 10.97 -5.47 -0.96
CA VAL A 100 9.98 -4.41 -1.16
C VAL A 100 10.62 -3.08 -0.75
N ASP A 101 10.51 -2.07 -1.59
CA ASP A 101 11.10 -0.75 -1.39
C ASP A 101 10.10 0.31 -1.87
N VAL A 102 9.59 1.12 -0.94
CA VAL A 102 8.62 2.20 -1.24
C VAL A 102 8.97 3.45 -0.45
N ASN A 103 8.77 4.60 -1.09
CA ASN A 103 9.09 5.87 -0.46
C ASN A 103 8.03 6.28 0.58
N ASP A 104 8.39 7.28 1.37
CA ASP A 104 7.48 8.00 2.22
C ASP A 104 6.35 8.66 1.40
N TRP A 105 5.11 8.53 1.86
CA TRP A 105 3.92 9.14 1.24
C TRP A 105 4.03 10.65 1.03
N TYR A 106 4.70 11.38 1.93
CA TYR A 106 4.91 12.83 1.89
C TYR A 106 5.95 13.23 0.83
N SER A 107 6.84 12.31 0.46
CA SER A 107 7.92 12.59 -0.50
C SER A 107 7.43 12.78 -1.94
N ASN A 108 6.22 12.26 -2.26
CA ASN A 108 5.57 12.41 -3.58
C ASN A 108 6.49 12.03 -4.76
N LYS A 109 7.34 11.03 -4.57
CA LYS A 109 8.32 10.58 -5.56
C LYS A 109 8.67 9.12 -5.33
N ALA A 110 8.63 8.31 -6.39
CA ALA A 110 9.00 6.91 -6.32
C ALA A 110 10.51 6.71 -6.09
N VAL A 111 10.84 5.63 -5.39
CA VAL A 111 12.20 5.06 -5.31
C VAL A 111 12.41 4.04 -6.42
N ALA A 112 13.66 3.64 -6.67
CA ALA A 112 13.98 2.64 -7.68
C ALA A 112 13.24 1.32 -7.41
N GLY A 113 12.57 0.76 -8.42
CA GLY A 113 11.76 -0.46 -8.28
C GLY A 113 10.32 -0.24 -7.82
N SER A 114 9.92 1.01 -7.60
CA SER A 114 8.52 1.41 -7.37
C SER A 114 8.08 2.45 -8.41
N VAL A 115 6.77 2.67 -8.48
CA VAL A 115 6.16 3.71 -9.32
C VAL A 115 5.19 4.55 -8.50
N LEU A 116 5.10 5.83 -8.82
CA LEU A 116 4.10 6.74 -8.26
C LEU A 116 2.75 6.40 -8.91
N VAL A 117 1.77 6.01 -8.09
CA VAL A 117 0.44 5.61 -8.57
C VAL A 117 -0.48 6.82 -8.65
N ALA A 118 -0.60 7.54 -7.54
CA ALA A 118 -1.45 8.70 -7.42
C ALA A 118 -0.92 9.62 -6.32
N THR A 119 -1.15 10.92 -6.48
CA THR A 119 -0.83 11.96 -5.48
C THR A 119 -2.11 12.71 -5.18
N THR A 120 -2.60 12.64 -3.96
CA THR A 120 -3.81 13.36 -3.55
C THR A 120 -3.53 14.86 -3.45
N PRO A 121 -4.55 15.72 -3.66
CA PRO A 121 -4.38 17.17 -3.52
C PRO A 121 -4.20 17.63 -2.07
N TYR A 122 -4.66 16.83 -1.09
CA TYR A 122 -4.57 17.07 0.34
C TYR A 122 -4.63 15.74 1.12
N TRP A 123 -4.41 15.81 2.43
CA TRP A 123 -4.58 14.72 3.39
C TRP A 123 -5.62 15.08 4.45
N ASN A 124 -6.07 14.09 5.23
CA ASN A 124 -6.77 14.32 6.47
C ASN A 124 -5.76 14.39 7.62
N ARG A 125 -6.01 15.31 8.55
CA ARG A 125 -5.06 15.66 9.61
C ARG A 125 -5.78 15.90 10.94
N PRO A 126 -5.07 15.81 12.07
CA PRO A 126 -5.59 16.29 13.34
C PRO A 126 -5.97 17.77 13.29
N ALA A 127 -7.00 18.16 14.04
CA ALA A 127 -7.49 19.55 14.07
C ALA A 127 -6.39 20.55 14.51
N ASP A 128 -5.54 20.13 15.45
CA ASP A 128 -4.43 20.90 16.01
C ASP A 128 -3.11 20.78 15.25
N SER A 129 -3.10 20.08 14.11
CA SER A 129 -1.91 19.96 13.26
C SER A 129 -1.37 21.33 12.82
N GLY A 130 -0.05 21.50 12.97
CA GLY A 130 0.69 22.65 12.42
C GLY A 130 1.00 22.54 10.92
N TYR A 131 0.78 21.38 10.30
CA TYR A 131 0.95 21.20 8.86
C TYR A 131 -0.29 21.66 8.07
N SER A 132 -0.05 22.08 6.83
CA SER A 132 -1.13 22.51 5.91
C SER A 132 -2.11 21.37 5.64
N ARG A 133 -3.40 21.70 5.52
CA ARG A 133 -4.41 20.76 5.01
C ARG A 133 -4.07 20.36 3.56
N ASP A 134 -3.63 21.31 2.74
CA ASP A 134 -3.32 21.12 1.31
C ASP A 134 -2.01 20.34 1.05
N THR A 135 -1.52 19.59 2.04
CA THR A 135 -0.34 18.74 1.91
C THR A 135 -0.67 17.55 1.03
N LYS A 136 0.08 17.40 -0.05
CA LYS A 136 -0.07 16.29 -0.98
C LYS A 136 0.63 15.04 -0.45
N VAL A 137 -0.02 13.90 -0.59
CA VAL A 137 0.53 12.59 -0.22
C VAL A 137 0.28 11.56 -1.31
N SER A 138 1.14 10.54 -1.39
CA SER A 138 1.18 9.65 -2.54
C SER A 138 1.14 8.15 -2.21
N LEU A 139 0.42 7.43 -3.06
CA LEU A 139 0.45 5.97 -3.12
C LEU A 139 1.50 5.52 -4.16
N TYR A 140 2.14 4.39 -3.87
CA TYR A 140 3.10 3.76 -4.75
C TYR A 140 2.69 2.33 -5.07
N ALA A 141 3.15 1.83 -6.21
CA ALA A 141 3.08 0.42 -6.53
C ALA A 141 4.50 -0.14 -6.71
N THR A 142 4.69 -1.37 -6.28
CA THR A 142 5.92 -2.13 -6.53
C THR A 142 5.57 -3.56 -6.91
N THR A 143 6.53 -4.27 -7.49
CA THR A 143 6.32 -5.64 -7.95
C THR A 143 7.53 -6.48 -7.58
N VAL A 144 7.26 -7.67 -7.04
CA VAL A 144 8.28 -8.66 -6.74
C VAL A 144 8.10 -9.91 -7.60
N PRO A 145 9.19 -10.60 -7.99
CA PRO A 145 9.11 -11.78 -8.83
C PRO A 145 8.46 -12.96 -8.12
N VAL A 146 7.62 -13.69 -8.85
CA VAL A 146 7.06 -14.98 -8.45
C VAL A 146 7.72 -16.06 -9.30
N THR A 147 8.07 -17.19 -8.70
CA THR A 147 8.69 -18.31 -9.42
C THR A 147 7.70 -18.88 -10.42
N ALA A 148 8.02 -18.78 -11.71
CA ALA A 148 7.17 -19.27 -12.78
C ALA A 148 6.80 -20.76 -12.59
N GLY A 149 5.53 -21.08 -12.81
CA GLY A 149 4.99 -22.43 -12.62
C GLY A 149 4.68 -22.82 -11.18
N LYS A 150 4.99 -21.96 -10.19
CA LYS A 150 4.58 -22.19 -8.79
C LYS A 150 3.31 -21.44 -8.43
N THR A 151 2.60 -21.97 -7.45
CA THR A 151 1.42 -21.35 -6.86
C THR A 151 1.76 -20.85 -5.47
N ILE A 152 1.49 -19.58 -5.18
CA ILE A 152 1.67 -18.98 -3.87
C ILE A 152 0.65 -19.58 -2.90
N ALA A 153 1.10 -19.91 -1.69
CA ALA A 153 0.24 -20.28 -0.56
C ALA A 153 -0.01 -19.07 0.35
N TYR A 154 1.07 -18.38 0.73
CA TYR A 154 1.01 -17.17 1.55
C TYR A 154 2.29 -16.35 1.37
N VAL A 155 2.21 -15.10 1.82
CA VAL A 155 3.32 -14.14 1.83
C VAL A 155 3.62 -13.77 3.27
N THR A 156 4.90 -13.76 3.63
CA THR A 156 5.39 -13.18 4.90
C THR A 156 5.95 -11.81 4.60
N PHE A 157 5.34 -10.78 5.20
CA PHE A 157 5.84 -9.41 5.10
C PHE A 157 7.08 -9.20 5.98
N PRO A 158 7.95 -8.23 5.67
CA PRO A 158 9.04 -7.86 6.56
C PRO A 158 8.51 -7.25 7.87
N ASP A 159 9.35 -7.20 8.90
CA ASP A 159 9.07 -6.45 10.13
C ASP A 159 9.52 -4.98 9.95
N VAL A 160 8.72 -4.24 9.20
CA VAL A 160 8.92 -2.82 8.84
C VAL A 160 7.57 -2.12 9.04
N PRO A 161 7.16 -1.83 10.29
CA PRO A 161 5.76 -1.49 10.62
C PRO A 161 5.27 -0.16 10.03
N ARG A 162 6.17 0.62 9.43
CA ARG A 162 5.86 1.87 8.73
C ARG A 162 5.60 1.67 7.23
N LEU A 163 5.82 0.45 6.72
CA LEU A 163 5.38 0.01 5.40
C LEU A 163 3.91 -0.42 5.50
N HIS A 164 3.04 0.29 4.81
CA HIS A 164 1.60 0.00 4.76
C HIS A 164 1.23 -0.56 3.40
N VAL A 165 0.62 -1.74 3.39
CA VAL A 165 0.18 -2.44 2.16
C VAL A 165 -1.33 -2.41 2.10
N PHE A 166 -1.87 -1.85 1.02
CA PHE A 166 -3.30 -1.68 0.79
C PHE A 166 -3.86 -2.84 -0.04
N ALA A 167 -3.12 -3.29 -1.05
CA ALA A 167 -3.59 -4.32 -1.97
C ALA A 167 -2.43 -5.17 -2.49
N ALA A 168 -2.74 -6.40 -2.86
CA ALA A 168 -1.82 -7.34 -3.48
C ALA A 168 -2.52 -8.10 -4.60
N ASN A 169 -1.83 -8.34 -5.72
CA ASN A 169 -2.35 -9.19 -6.78
C ASN A 169 -1.23 -9.96 -7.49
N VAL A 170 -1.51 -11.21 -7.85
CA VAL A 170 -0.59 -12.06 -8.63
C VAL A 170 -0.91 -11.90 -10.12
N THR A 171 0.10 -11.66 -10.94
CA THR A 171 -0.05 -11.41 -12.38
C THR A 171 1.03 -12.07 -13.23
N GLY A 172 0.74 -12.17 -14.53
CA GLY A 172 1.67 -12.67 -15.55
C GLY A 172 1.42 -14.13 -15.86
#